data_AF-A0A5K0VIR1-F1
#
_entry.id   AF-A0A5K0VIR1-F1
#
_cell.length_a   1.000
_cell.length_b   1.000
_cell.length_c   1.000
_cell.angle_alpha   90.00
_cell.angle_beta   90.00
_cell.angle_gamma   90.00
#
_symmetry.space_group_name_H-M   'P 1'
#
loop_
_entity.id
_entity.type
_entity.pdbx_description
1 polymer ?
#
loop_
_entity_poly.entity_id
_entity_poly.type
_entity_poly.pdbx_seq_one_letter_code
_entity_poly.pdbx_strand_id
1 'polypeptide(L)'
;AVGLDARASVLVMEARHLNHPLLKKLLQLSVEEFGYSYRGALRIACDVDLFLFLMKILNSRDSLRHCVELDDLFTKFSATRG
;
A
#
# COMPACT_ATOMS: atom_id res chain seq x y z
N ALA A 1 -9.88 17.04 -25.42
CA ALA A 1 -10.07 16.38 -24.11
C ALA A 1 -9.44 15.00 -24.19
N VAL A 2 -8.21 14.86 -23.70
CA VAL A 2 -7.53 13.58 -23.47
C VAL A 2 -8.11 13.09 -22.13
N GLY A 3 -8.76 11.94 -21.96
CA GLY A 3 -8.59 10.65 -22.59
C GLY A 3 -8.09 9.69 -21.49
N LEU A 4 -9.00 8.90 -20.91
CA LEU A 4 -8.89 7.48 -20.56
C LEU A 4 -9.85 7.13 -19.42
N ASP A 5 -10.75 6.17 -19.69
CA ASP A 5 -11.27 5.22 -18.72
C ASP A 5 -10.09 4.52 -18.02
N ALA A 6 -9.47 5.19 -17.04
CA ALA A 6 -8.61 4.52 -16.09
C ALA A 6 -9.51 3.54 -15.35
N ARG A 7 -9.37 2.24 -15.64
CA ARG A 7 -10.04 1.17 -14.90
C ARG A 7 -9.81 1.39 -13.41
N ALA A 8 -10.82 1.92 -12.72
CA ALA A 8 -10.74 2.15 -11.29
C ALA A 8 -10.78 0.78 -10.60
N SER A 9 -9.67 0.38 -10.01
CA SER A 9 -9.59 -0.83 -9.18
C SER A 9 -10.01 -0.47 -7.76
N VAL A 10 -11.16 -0.96 -7.32
CA VAL A 10 -11.62 -0.81 -5.94
C VAL A 10 -11.03 -1.93 -5.09
N LEU A 11 -10.36 -1.55 -4.00
CA LEU A 11 -9.81 -2.47 -3.02
C LEU A 11 -10.49 -2.28 -1.67
N VAL A 12 -10.80 -3.40 -1.01
CA VAL A 12 -11.44 -3.41 0.31
C VAL A 12 -10.49 -4.08 1.30
N MET A 13 -10.33 -3.45 2.45
CA MET A 13 -9.48 -3.94 3.54
C MET A 13 -10.14 -3.66 4.89
N GLU A 14 -9.81 -4.46 5.89
CA GLU A 14 -10.26 -4.16 7.25
C GLU A 14 -9.57 -2.91 7.79
N ALA A 15 -10.33 -2.06 8.51
CA ALA A 15 -9.81 -0.81 9.07
C ALA A 15 -8.62 -1.03 10.03
N ARG A 16 -8.52 -2.20 10.67
CA ARG A 16 -7.39 -2.56 11.55
C ARG A 16 -6.03 -2.50 10.84
N HIS A 17 -6.00 -2.74 9.52
CA HIS A 17 -4.78 -2.71 8.72
C HIS A 17 -4.19 -1.30 8.61
N LEU A 18 -4.97 -0.24 8.85
CA LEU A 18 -4.47 1.14 8.93
C LEU A 18 -3.44 1.32 10.07
N ASN A 19 -3.50 0.47 11.10
CA ASN A 19 -2.55 0.48 12.19
C ASN A 19 -1.29 -0.35 11.94
N HIS A 20 -1.20 -1.07 10.82
CA HIS A 20 -0.07 -1.93 10.52
C HIS A 20 1.20 -1.11 10.27
N PRO A 21 2.38 -1.51 10.82
CA PRO A 21 3.63 -0.77 10.64
C PRO A 21 4.00 -0.49 9.19
N LEU A 22 3.81 -1.46 8.29
CA LEU A 22 4.07 -1.27 6.85
C LEU A 22 3.18 -0.18 6.24
N LEU A 23 1.88 -0.19 6.54
CA LEU A 23 0.99 0.82 5.98
C LEU A 23 1.32 2.20 6.57
N LYS A 24 1.64 2.29 7.87
CA LYS A 24 2.11 3.54 8.48
C LYS A 24 3.37 4.09 7.82
N LYS A 25 4.38 3.25 7.55
CA LYS A 25 5.59 3.66 6.83
C LYS A 25 5.24 4.19 5.42
N LEU A 26 4.33 3.52 4.71
CA LEU A 26 3.85 3.95 3.40
C LEU A 26 3.15 5.32 3.45
N LEU A 27 2.31 5.55 4.47
CA LEU A 27 1.68 6.84 4.70
C LEU A 27 2.70 7.93 5.05
N GLN A 28 3.74 7.61 5.83
CA GLN A 28 4.81 8.56 6.15
C GLN A 28 5.58 8.99 4.90
N LEU A 29 5.90 8.06 3.98
CA LEU A 29 6.52 8.42 2.70
C LEU A 29 5.60 9.30 1.85
N SER A 30 4.30 9.04 1.89
CA SER A 30 3.29 9.81 1.15
C SER A 30 3.14 11.26 1.64
N VAL A 31 3.56 11.57 2.87
CA VAL A 31 3.50 12.93 3.43
C VAL A 31 4.41 13.87 2.67
N GLU A 32 5.56 13.42 2.17
CA GLU A 32 6.49 14.27 1.42
C GLU A 32 5.83 14.81 0.15
N GLU A 33 5.03 13.99 -0.52
CA GLU A 33 4.36 14.35 -1.77
C GLU A 33 3.01 15.06 -1.56
N PHE A 34 2.21 14.60 -0.59
CA PHE A 34 0.82 15.05 -0.44
C PHE A 34 0.54 15.85 0.84
N GLY A 35 1.49 15.88 1.78
CA GLY A 35 1.32 16.47 3.11
C GLY A 35 0.27 15.74 3.96
N TYR A 36 -0.10 16.37 5.09
CA TYR A 36 -1.12 15.86 6.02
C TYR A 36 -2.54 16.36 5.68
N SER A 37 -2.75 17.02 4.54
CA SER A 37 -4.06 17.59 4.20
C SER A 37 -5.00 16.53 3.63
N TYR A 38 -5.78 15.91 4.52
CA TYR A 38 -6.80 14.95 4.17
C TYR A 38 -8.08 15.69 3.76
N ARG A 39 -8.19 16.09 2.48
CA ARG A 39 -9.43 16.69 1.91
C ARG A 39 -10.53 15.64 1.71
N GLY A 40 -10.89 14.93 2.77
CA GLY A 40 -11.85 13.83 2.76
C GLY A 40 -11.32 12.49 2.20
N ALA A 41 -10.07 12.46 1.75
CA ALA A 41 -9.44 11.24 1.24
C ALA A 41 -7.96 11.18 1.65
N LEU A 42 -7.49 9.97 1.92
CA LEU A 42 -6.08 9.66 2.16
C LEU A 42 -5.41 9.41 0.80
N ARG A 43 -4.29 10.09 0.54
CA ARG A 43 -3.46 9.88 -0.65
C ARG A 43 -2.24 9.09 -0.25
N ILE A 44 -1.92 8.07 -1.04
CA ILE A 44 -0.81 7.16 -0.80
C ILE A 44 0.07 7.17 -2.05
N ALA A 45 1.31 7.61 -1.89
CA ALA A 45 2.36 7.52 -2.91
C ALA A 45 2.82 6.06 -2.99
N CYS A 46 2.28 5.30 -3.94
CA CYS A 46 2.60 3.88 -4.09
C CYS A 46 2.28 3.39 -5.50
N ASP A 47 3.08 2.45 -5.98
CA ASP A 47 2.71 1.63 -7.13
C ASP A 47 1.50 0.74 -6.79
N VAL A 48 0.57 0.59 -7.74
CA VAL A 48 -0.68 -0.14 -7.52
C VAL A 48 -0.43 -1.63 -7.30
N ASP A 49 0.51 -2.25 -8.04
CA ASP A 49 0.84 -3.66 -7.89
C ASP A 49 1.50 -3.93 -6.53
N LEU A 50 2.38 -3.02 -6.09
CA LEU A 50 2.98 -3.09 -4.75
C LEU A 50 1.91 -2.99 -3.66
N PHE A 51 0.94 -2.09 -3.81
CA PHE A 51 -0.14 -1.93 -2.83
C PHE A 51 -1.05 -3.18 -2.77
N LEU A 52 -1.34 -3.79 -3.92
CA LEU A 52 -2.05 -5.06 -4.01
C LEU A 52 -1.29 -6.19 -3.29
N PHE A 53 0.03 -6.26 -3.48
CA PHE A 53 0.87 -7.23 -2.80
C PHE A 53 0.90 -7.02 -1.28
N LEU A 54 1.01 -5.76 -0.83
CA LEU A 54 0.88 -5.40 0.58
C LEU A 54 -0.47 -5.84 1.15
N MET A 55 -1.57 -5.59 0.45
CA MET A 55 -2.91 -6.05 0.85
C MET A 55 -2.99 -7.57 1.00
N LYS A 56 -2.37 -8.31 0.08
CA LYS A 56 -2.30 -9.78 0.15
C LYS A 56 -1.55 -10.25 1.39
N ILE A 57 -0.45 -9.59 1.76
CA ILE A 57 0.32 -9.88 2.97
C ILE A 57 -0.50 -9.57 4.22
N LEU A 58 -1.16 -8.40 4.26
CA LEU A 58 -1.94 -7.97 5.42
C LEU A 58 -3.16 -8.86 5.69
N ASN A 59 -3.77 -9.38 4.63
CA ASN A 59 -4.88 -10.33 4.75
C ASN A 59 -4.41 -11.77 5.07
N SER A 60 -3.12 -12.07 4.90
CA SER A 60 -2.54 -13.39 5.17
C SER A 60 -2.12 -13.52 6.63
N ARG A 61 -2.70 -14.50 7.32
CA ARG A 61 -2.43 -14.76 8.76
C ARG A 61 -0.98 -15.18 9.05
N ASP A 62 -0.29 -15.77 8.06
CA ASP A 62 1.07 -16.31 8.21
C ASP A 62 2.18 -15.31 7.85
N SER A 63 1.88 -14.30 7.01
CA SER A 63 2.89 -13.42 6.41
C SER A 63 3.23 -12.19 7.28
N LEU A 64 2.36 -11.85 8.23
CA LEU A 64 2.45 -10.66 9.10
C LEU A 64 3.62 -10.71 10.10
N ARG A 65 4.17 -11.88 10.41
CA ARG A 65 5.13 -12.03 11.51
C ARG A 65 6.55 -11.58 11.16
N HIS A 66 6.88 -11.49 9.87
CA HIS A 66 8.24 -11.17 9.42
C HIS A 66 8.34 -9.90 8.56
N CYS A 67 7.21 -9.38 8.06
CA CYS A 67 7.21 -8.20 7.20
C CYS A 67 6.92 -6.94 8.03
N VAL A 68 7.97 -6.36 8.62
CA VAL A 68 7.89 -5.15 9.47
C VAL A 68 8.50 -3.92 8.78
N GLU A 69 9.22 -4.15 7.69
CA GLU A 69 10.00 -3.14 6.96
C GLU A 69 9.58 -3.07 5.49
N LEU A 70 9.60 -1.87 4.92
CA LEU A 70 9.28 -1.68 3.50
C LEU A 70 10.31 -2.36 2.60
N ASP A 71 11.58 -2.42 3.00
CA ASP A 71 12.62 -3.08 2.22
C ASP A 71 12.38 -4.59 2.06
N ASP A 72 11.94 -5.25 3.12
CA ASP A 72 11.51 -6.65 3.08
C ASP A 72 10.27 -6.83 2.19
N LEU A 73 9.34 -5.86 2.21
CA LEU A 73 8.20 -5.85 1.29
C LEU A 73 8.64 -5.75 -0.17
N PHE A 74 9.56 -4.85 -0.50
CA PHE A 74 10.11 -4.70 -1.86
C PHE A 74 10.84 -5.96 -2.31
N THR A 75 11.70 -6.51 -1.46
CA THR A 75 12.46 -7.74 -1.73
C THR A 75 11.51 -8.91 -2.02
N LYS A 76 10.46 -9.09 -1.21
CA LYS A 76 9.43 -10.11 -1.43
C LYS A 76 8.62 -9.87 -2.70
N PHE A 77 8.30 -8.60 -2.99
CA PHE A 77 7.58 -8.22 -4.19
C PHE A 77 8.38 -8.55 -5.45
N SER A 78 9.67 -8.20 -5.48
CA SER A 78 10.56 -8.56 -6.60
C SER A 78 10.74 -10.07 -6.75
N ALA A 79 10.86 -10.81 -5.65
CA ALA A 79 11.00 -12.27 -5.68
C ALA A 79 9.73 -12.99 -6.16
N THR A 80 8.55 -12.39 -6.01
CA THR A 80 7.27 -12.97 -6.46
C THR A 80 7.04 -12.77 -7.97
N ARG A 81 7.77 -11.84 -8.59
CA ARG A 81 7.66 -11.50 -10.03
C ARG A 81 8.76 -12.13 -10.89
N GLY A 82 9.73 -12.83 -10.29
CA GLY A 82 10.83 -13.53 -10.95
C GLY A 82 10.55 -15.02 -11.18
#